data_AF-A0A7S3S3E2-F1
#
_entry.id   AF-A0A7S3S3E2-F1
#
_cell.length_a   1.000
_cell.length_b   1.000
_cell.length_c   1.000
_cell.angle_alpha   90.00
_cell.angle_beta   90.00
_cell.angle_gamma   90.00
#
_symmetry.space_group_name_H-M   'P 1'
#
loop_
_entity.id
_entity.type
_entity.pdbx_description
1 polymer ?
#
loop_
_entity_poly.entity_id
_entity_poly.type
_entity_poly.pdbx_seq_one_letter_code
_entity_poly.pdbx_strand_id
1 'polypeptide(L)'
;LLAFAFVYVFCFCMFGVCYMGMAGKCGLRIEDNFIHAYLLSLETMMTIGYGVTDPYFHGCWEAPVVLTLQSLLNLLISACLIGVIFQGLSRPQSRASTILFSEKAVLQNIGDDYCLTFRVCDMRVQHALIEPHIRCYAMMLGEEGPTLIPLRLEQPSDELGAQLLLTLPSIVVHRID
;
A
#
# COMPACT_ATOMS: atom_id res chain seq x y z
N LEU A 1 1.51 9.07 -5.00
CA LEU A 1 0.58 9.69 -5.97
C LEU A 1 1.20 10.89 -6.68
N LEU A 2 1.68 11.93 -5.97
CA LEU A 2 2.36 13.08 -6.58
C LEU A 2 3.54 12.68 -7.49
N ALA A 3 4.39 11.74 -7.04
CA ALA A 3 5.48 11.22 -7.88
C ALA A 3 5.00 10.62 -9.21
N PHE A 4 3.89 9.87 -9.20
CA PHE A 4 3.31 9.34 -10.44
C PHE A 4 2.78 10.46 -11.34
N ALA A 5 2.15 11.50 -10.77
CA ALA A 5 1.72 12.66 -11.56
C ALA A 5 2.90 13.34 -12.27
N PHE A 6 4.04 13.51 -11.59
CA PHE A 6 5.26 14.04 -12.22
C PHE A 6 5.79 13.12 -13.33
N VAL A 7 5.75 11.80 -13.14
CA VAL A 7 6.15 10.83 -14.18
C VAL A 7 5.23 10.92 -15.41
N TYR A 8 3.91 11.01 -15.23
CA TYR A 8 2.98 11.19 -16.35
C TYR A 8 3.23 12.49 -17.11
N VAL A 9 3.37 13.62 -16.40
CA VAL A 9 3.67 14.92 -17.03
C VAL A 9 5.00 14.87 -17.77
N PHE A 10 6.02 14.24 -17.19
CA PHE A 10 7.31 14.04 -17.84
C PHE A 10 7.17 13.20 -19.12
N CYS A 11 6.42 12.11 -19.09
CA CYS A 11 6.14 11.30 -20.28
C CYS A 11 5.37 12.07 -21.35
N PHE A 12 4.35 12.86 -20.99
CA PHE A 12 3.62 13.71 -21.94
C PHE A 12 4.52 14.73 -22.63
N CYS A 13 5.42 15.37 -21.87
CA CYS A 13 6.38 16.32 -22.44
C CYS A 13 7.41 15.60 -23.33
N MET A 14 7.95 14.47 -22.88
CA MET A 14 8.97 13.69 -23.61
C MET A 14 8.42 13.19 -24.96
N PHE A 15 7.24 12.56 -24.97
CA PHE A 15 6.60 12.11 -26.21
C PHE A 15 6.08 13.28 -27.06
N GLY A 16 5.64 14.38 -26.43
CA GLY A 16 5.31 15.63 -27.13
C GLY A 16 6.50 16.20 -27.93
N VAL A 17 7.71 16.20 -27.34
CA VAL A 17 8.95 16.58 -28.05
C VAL A 17 9.26 15.60 -29.19
N CYS A 18 9.08 14.29 -28.99
CA CYS A 18 9.23 13.30 -30.06
C CYS A 18 8.28 13.56 -31.24
N TYR A 19 7.00 13.85 -30.97
CA TYR A 19 6.03 14.19 -32.01
C TYR A 19 6.37 15.49 -32.74
N MET A 20 6.88 16.50 -32.03
CA MET A 20 7.35 17.74 -32.65
C MET A 20 8.54 17.48 -33.59
N GLY A 21 9.48 16.61 -33.21
CA GLY A 21 10.60 16.23 -34.07
C GLY A 21 10.20 15.44 -35.32
N MET A 22 9.06 14.76 -35.27
CA MET A 22 8.52 13.97 -36.39
C MET A 22 7.49 14.74 -37.23
N ALA A 23 7.05 15.91 -36.78
CA ALA A 23 5.93 16.64 -37.37
C ALA A 23 6.13 16.94 -38.85
N GLY A 24 7.31 17.43 -39.23
CA GLY A 24 7.63 17.75 -40.62
C GLY A 24 7.75 16.54 -41.55
N LYS A 25 8.10 15.36 -41.04
CA LYS A 25 8.26 14.14 -41.86
C LYS A 25 6.97 13.35 -42.02
N CYS A 26 6.20 13.25 -40.95
CA CYS A 26 5.02 12.40 -40.89
C CYS A 26 3.71 13.18 -41.15
N GLY A 27 3.79 14.45 -41.56
CA GLY A 27 2.64 15.30 -41.89
C GLY A 27 1.67 15.52 -40.73
N LEU A 28 2.19 15.49 -39.50
CA LEU A 28 1.40 15.87 -38.33
C LEU A 28 1.14 17.38 -38.45
N ARG A 29 -0.13 17.80 -38.61
CA ARG A 29 -0.51 19.21 -38.72
C ARG A 29 -0.42 19.95 -37.38
N ILE A 30 0.74 19.81 -36.74
CA ILE A 30 1.17 20.52 -35.54
C ILE A 30 1.75 21.83 -36.06
N GLU A 31 1.11 22.96 -35.77
CA GLU A 31 1.48 24.31 -36.25
C GLU A 31 2.77 24.82 -35.54
N ASP A 32 3.85 24.02 -35.53
CA ASP A 32 5.12 24.25 -34.81
C ASP A 32 4.94 24.62 -33.32
N ASN A 33 3.76 24.36 -32.76
CA ASN A 33 3.40 24.71 -31.41
C ASN A 33 3.49 23.48 -30.51
N PHE A 34 4.34 23.58 -29.47
CA PHE A 34 4.50 22.52 -28.47
C PHE A 34 3.18 22.11 -27.82
N ILE A 35 2.23 23.05 -27.67
CA ILE A 35 0.93 22.77 -27.04
C ILE A 35 0.15 21.72 -27.84
N HIS A 36 0.16 21.80 -29.18
CA HIS A 36 -0.53 20.82 -30.03
C HIS A 36 0.14 19.44 -29.98
N ALA A 37 1.48 19.39 -29.93
CA ALA A 37 2.21 18.13 -29.78
C ALA A 37 2.01 17.50 -28.39
N TYR A 38 1.95 18.32 -27.34
CA TYR A 38 1.63 17.89 -25.98
C TYR A 38 0.20 17.35 -25.87
N LEU A 39 -0.78 18.03 -26.47
CA LEU A 39 -2.16 17.58 -26.55
C LEU A 39 -2.26 16.22 -27.25
N LEU A 40 -1.61 16.06 -28.40
CA LEU A 40 -1.55 14.77 -29.11
C LEU A 40 -0.94 13.66 -28.24
N SER A 41 0.16 13.96 -27.54
CA SER A 41 0.79 13.00 -26.63
C SER A 41 -0.12 12.63 -25.46
N LEU A 42 -0.80 13.62 -24.86
CA LEU A 42 -1.73 13.42 -23.76
C LEU A 42 -2.93 12.58 -24.22
N GLU A 43 -3.54 12.92 -25.34
CA GLU A 43 -4.69 12.20 -25.89
C GLU A 43 -4.36 10.75 -26.22
N THR A 44 -3.16 10.50 -26.75
CA THR A 44 -2.66 9.16 -27.05
C THR A 44 -2.44 8.36 -25.77
N MET A 45 -1.72 8.91 -24.80
CA MET A 45 -1.38 8.21 -23.56
C MET A 45 -2.60 8.00 -22.65
N MET A 46 -3.51 8.96 -22.59
CA MET A 46 -4.77 8.85 -21.84
C MET A 46 -5.85 8.11 -22.63
N THR A 47 -5.56 7.66 -23.85
CA THR A 47 -6.50 6.94 -24.73
C THR A 47 -7.80 7.72 -24.99
N ILE A 48 -7.73 9.06 -25.01
CA ILE A 48 -8.85 9.93 -25.33
C ILE A 48 -9.12 9.89 -26.84
N GLY A 49 -8.05 10.06 -27.63
CA GLY A 49 -8.08 9.87 -29.08
C GLY A 49 -9.06 10.77 -29.83
N TYR A 50 -8.96 12.10 -29.71
CA TYR A 50 -9.78 13.02 -30.51
C TYR A 50 -9.45 12.98 -32.01
N GLY A 51 -8.35 12.32 -32.37
CA GLY A 51 -7.99 11.98 -33.75
C GLY A 51 -7.03 12.98 -34.36
N VAL A 52 -6.28 12.51 -35.36
CA VAL A 52 -5.40 13.33 -36.20
C VAL A 52 -5.99 13.44 -37.61
N THR A 53 -5.56 14.44 -38.36
CA THR A 53 -6.10 14.73 -39.71
C THR A 53 -5.84 13.60 -40.71
N ASP A 54 -4.71 12.89 -40.57
CA ASP A 54 -4.41 11.66 -41.31
C ASP A 54 -3.97 10.55 -40.32
N PRO A 55 -4.79 9.50 -40.13
CA PRO A 55 -4.46 8.39 -39.23
C PRO A 55 -3.31 7.50 -39.73
N TYR A 56 -2.91 7.62 -41.01
CA TYR A 56 -1.81 6.85 -41.58
C TYR A 56 -0.49 7.63 -41.62
N PHE A 57 -0.47 8.87 -41.10
CA PHE A 57 0.72 9.73 -40.99
C PHE A 57 1.55 9.76 -42.29
N HIS A 58 0.89 9.87 -43.45
CA HIS A 58 1.52 9.84 -44.78
C HIS A 58 2.44 8.62 -45.06
N GLY A 59 2.21 7.49 -44.39
CA GLY A 59 3.04 6.27 -44.54
C GLY A 59 4.38 6.33 -43.79
N CYS A 60 4.53 7.25 -42.83
CA CYS A 60 5.71 7.38 -42.00
C CYS A 60 5.84 6.19 -41.03
N TRP A 61 6.90 5.39 -41.15
CA TRP A 61 7.12 4.23 -40.26
C TRP A 61 7.51 4.63 -38.83
N GLU A 62 8.09 5.83 -38.64
CA GLU A 62 8.53 6.33 -37.35
C GLU A 62 7.32 6.51 -36.39
N ALA A 63 6.17 6.96 -36.90
CA ALA A 63 4.94 7.23 -36.12
C ALA A 63 4.37 6.00 -35.39
N PRO A 64 4.08 4.86 -36.06
CA PRO A 64 3.56 3.67 -35.39
C PRO A 64 4.55 3.09 -34.37
N VAL A 65 5.86 3.21 -34.59
CA VAL A 65 6.88 2.76 -33.63
C VAL A 65 6.82 3.58 -32.34
N VAL A 66 6.77 4.90 -32.44
CA VAL A 66 6.66 5.79 -31.28
C VAL A 66 5.34 5.60 -30.54
N LEU A 67 4.21 5.49 -31.27
CA LEU A 67 2.90 5.19 -30.70
C LEU A 67 2.88 3.87 -29.92
N THR A 68 3.51 2.82 -30.47
CA THR A 68 3.61 1.52 -29.82
C THR A 68 4.44 1.61 -28.54
N LEU A 69 5.60 2.26 -28.59
CA LEU A 69 6.46 2.47 -27.41
C LEU A 69 5.76 3.29 -26.32
N GLN A 70 5.05 4.36 -26.72
CA GLN A 70 4.26 5.18 -25.81
C GLN A 70 3.16 4.37 -25.13
N SER A 71 2.46 3.53 -25.89
CA SER A 71 1.37 2.69 -25.37
C SER A 71 1.89 1.63 -24.38
N LEU A 72 3.03 1.00 -24.68
CA LEU A 72 3.66 0.02 -23.78
C LEU A 72 4.13 0.66 -22.48
N LEU A 73 4.80 1.83 -22.55
CA LEU A 73 5.23 2.55 -21.35
C LEU A 73 4.04 2.99 -20.51
N ASN A 74 2.97 3.48 -21.14
CA ASN A 74 1.74 3.86 -20.44
C ASN A 74 1.11 2.69 -19.69
N LEU A 75 1.07 1.51 -20.30
CA LEU A 75 0.54 0.31 -19.68
C LEU A 75 1.34 -0.07 -18.42
N LEU A 76 2.68 -0.04 -18.51
CA LEU A 76 3.56 -0.34 -17.38
C LEU A 76 3.39 0.66 -16.23
N ILE A 77 3.36 1.97 -16.53
CA ILE A 77 3.17 3.02 -15.50
C ILE A 77 1.80 2.88 -14.84
N SER A 78 0.74 2.67 -15.63
CA SER A 78 -0.63 2.53 -15.12
C SER A 78 -0.79 1.29 -14.24
N ALA A 79 -0.21 0.15 -14.63
CA ALA A 79 -0.20 -1.06 -13.82
C ALA A 79 0.51 -0.84 -12.48
N CYS A 80 1.65 -0.14 -12.49
CA CYS A 80 2.37 0.20 -11.26
C CYS A 80 1.55 1.13 -10.35
N LEU A 81 0.89 2.15 -10.90
CA LEU A 81 0.06 3.08 -10.13
C LEU A 81 -1.09 2.33 -9.43
N ILE A 82 -1.83 1.51 -10.18
CA ILE A 82 -2.93 0.69 -9.64
C ILE A 82 -2.38 -0.25 -8.56
N GLY A 83 -1.24 -0.90 -8.80
CA GLY A 83 -0.60 -1.79 -7.82
C GLY A 83 -0.26 -1.08 -6.50
N VAL A 84 0.32 0.12 -6.56
CA VAL A 84 0.66 0.90 -5.36
C VAL A 84 -0.59 1.37 -4.61
N ILE A 85 -1.62 1.82 -5.33
CA ILE A 85 -2.91 2.20 -4.71
C ILE A 85 -3.55 0.99 -4.04
N PHE A 86 -3.60 -0.14 -4.75
CA PHE A 86 -4.18 -1.37 -4.25
C PHE A 86 -3.42 -1.91 -3.03
N GLN A 87 -2.09 -1.82 -3.01
CA GLN A 87 -1.29 -2.15 -1.84
C GLN A 87 -1.67 -1.27 -0.64
N GLY A 88 -1.88 0.03 -0.86
CA GLY A 88 -2.34 0.95 0.18
C GLY A 88 -3.72 0.59 0.72
N LEU A 89 -4.68 0.30 -0.15
CA LEU A 89 -6.06 -0.07 0.22
C LEU A 89 -6.14 -1.46 0.87
N SER A 90 -5.25 -2.36 0.47
CA SER A 90 -5.19 -3.73 0.99
C SER A 90 -4.50 -3.82 2.35
N ARG A 91 -3.76 -2.77 2.78
CA ARG A 91 -3.15 -2.74 4.12
C ARG A 91 -4.25 -2.76 5.18
N PRO A 92 -4.27 -3.75 6.08
CA PRO A 92 -5.31 -3.90 7.10
C PRO A 92 -5.11 -2.95 8.31
N GLN A 93 -4.83 -1.67 8.06
CA GLN A 93 -4.59 -0.68 9.13
C GLN A 93 -5.80 -0.50 10.07
N SER A 94 -7.01 -0.72 9.57
CA SER A 94 -8.24 -0.67 10.38
C SER A 94 -8.48 -1.89 11.29
N ARG A 95 -7.63 -2.93 11.24
CA ARG A 95 -7.78 -4.09 12.15
C ARG A 95 -7.25 -3.82 13.54
N ALA A 96 -6.22 -2.98 13.70
CA ALA A 96 -5.71 -2.60 15.02
C ALA A 96 -6.78 -1.87 15.86
N SER A 97 -7.72 -1.16 15.22
CA SER A 97 -8.81 -0.46 15.91
C SER A 97 -9.95 -1.35 16.38
N THR A 98 -10.00 -2.64 16.02
CA THR A 98 -11.07 -3.57 16.48
C THR A 98 -10.64 -4.46 17.63
N ILE A 99 -9.33 -4.58 17.90
CA ILE A 99 -8.81 -5.34 19.03
C ILE A 99 -8.85 -4.44 20.26
N LEU A 100 -9.62 -4.86 21.26
CA LEU A 100 -9.75 -4.17 22.54
C LEU A 100 -9.04 -4.95 23.64
N PHE A 101 -8.40 -4.21 24.53
CA PHE A 101 -7.85 -4.71 25.77
C PHE A 101 -8.72 -4.23 26.94
N SER A 102 -8.76 -4.98 28.04
CA SER A 102 -9.37 -4.52 29.27
C SER A 102 -8.67 -3.27 29.80
N GLU A 103 -9.43 -2.29 30.29
CA GLU A 103 -8.90 -1.02 30.81
C GLU A 103 -7.94 -1.20 31.99
N LYS A 104 -8.10 -2.29 32.74
CA LYS A 104 -7.28 -2.61 33.91
C LYS A 104 -6.77 -4.03 33.80
N ALA A 105 -5.49 -4.20 34.14
CA ALA A 105 -4.94 -5.50 34.50
C ALA A 105 -5.13 -5.69 36.01
N VAL A 106 -5.37 -6.94 36.43
CA VAL A 106 -5.55 -7.28 37.84
C VAL A 106 -4.48 -8.26 38.28
N LEU A 107 -3.98 -8.07 39.50
CA LEU A 107 -3.16 -9.06 40.19
C LEU A 107 -4.10 -9.95 41.00
N GLN A 108 -4.07 -11.25 40.72
CA GLN A 108 -4.88 -12.23 41.43
C GLN A 108 -4.05 -13.46 41.76
N ASN A 109 -4.40 -14.14 42.83
CA ASN A 109 -3.82 -15.42 43.16
C ASN A 109 -4.57 -16.52 42.39
N ILE A 110 -3.86 -17.28 41.56
CA ILE A 110 -4.39 -18.45 40.85
C ILE A 110 -3.63 -19.66 41.37
N GLY A 111 -4.28 -20.46 42.23
CA GLY A 111 -3.61 -21.54 42.94
C GLY A 111 -2.73 -20.98 44.07
N ASP A 112 -1.42 -21.23 43.99
CA ASP A 112 -0.42 -20.74 44.95
C ASP A 112 0.44 -19.59 44.38
N ASP A 113 0.24 -19.21 43.11
CA ASP A 113 1.07 -18.24 42.40
C ASP A 113 0.33 -16.91 42.18
N TYR A 114 1.07 -15.80 42.25
CA TYR A 114 0.55 -14.48 41.90
C TYR A 114 0.60 -14.27 40.38
N CYS A 115 -0.55 -14.02 39.78
CA CYS A 115 -0.67 -13.85 38.33
C CYS A 115 -1.24 -12.47 37.96
N LEU A 116 -0.60 -11.82 36.98
CA LEU A 116 -1.11 -10.63 36.31
C LEU A 116 -2.04 -11.07 35.17
N THR A 117 -3.30 -10.65 35.24
CA THR A 117 -4.30 -11.01 34.22
C THR A 117 -5.00 -9.81 33.61
N PHE A 118 -5.30 -9.92 32.31
CA PHE A 118 -6.08 -8.93 31.57
C PHE A 118 -6.84 -9.62 30.44
N ARG A 119 -7.82 -8.94 29.84
CA ARG A 119 -8.65 -9.50 28.76
C ARG A 119 -8.32 -8.85 27.44
N VAL A 120 -8.43 -9.63 26.37
CA VAL A 120 -8.32 -9.17 24.98
C VAL A 120 -9.49 -9.71 24.18
N CYS A 121 -10.05 -8.89 23.29
CA CYS A 121 -11.20 -9.25 22.45
C CYS A 121 -11.07 -8.62 21.07
N ASP A 122 -11.55 -9.29 20.02
CA ASP A 122 -11.78 -8.67 18.71
C ASP A 122 -13.26 -8.32 18.57
N MET A 123 -13.56 -7.03 18.39
CA MET A 123 -14.94 -6.54 18.23
C MET A 123 -15.54 -6.92 16.86
N ARG A 124 -14.74 -7.40 15.90
CA ARG A 124 -15.20 -7.69 14.55
C ARG A 124 -15.68 -9.13 14.40
N VAL A 125 -17.00 -9.32 14.53
CA VAL A 125 -17.63 -10.66 14.50
C VAL A 125 -17.50 -11.39 13.15
N GLN A 126 -17.48 -10.67 12.03
CA GLN A 126 -17.58 -11.28 10.69
C GLN A 126 -16.27 -11.82 10.12
N HIS A 127 -15.12 -11.32 10.61
CA HIS A 127 -13.81 -11.66 10.06
C HIS A 127 -12.83 -11.89 11.20
N ALA A 128 -12.90 -13.09 11.79
CA ALA A 128 -12.01 -13.48 12.86
C ALA A 128 -10.53 -13.42 12.40
N LEU A 129 -9.67 -12.96 13.30
CA LEU A 129 -8.23 -12.99 13.11
C LEU A 129 -7.75 -14.45 13.09
N ILE A 130 -6.99 -14.81 12.05
CA ILE A 130 -6.39 -16.15 11.91
C ILE A 130 -5.02 -16.10 12.58
N GLU A 131 -4.72 -17.10 13.41
CA GLU A 131 -3.46 -17.23 14.16
C GLU A 131 -3.08 -15.98 14.98
N PRO A 132 -4.01 -15.42 15.79
CA PRO A 132 -3.67 -14.31 16.66
C PRO A 132 -2.69 -14.80 17.73
N HIS A 133 -1.62 -14.05 17.94
CA HIS A 133 -0.63 -14.30 18.99
C HIS A 133 -0.49 -13.05 19.84
N ILE A 134 -0.22 -13.23 21.12
CA ILE A 134 0.04 -12.13 22.04
C ILE A 134 1.43 -12.25 22.63
N ARG A 135 2.09 -11.11 22.82
CA ARG A 135 3.36 -11.01 23.53
C ARG A 135 3.28 -9.86 24.51
N CYS A 136 3.75 -10.10 25.73
CA CYS A 136 3.74 -9.10 26.80
C CYS A 136 5.17 -8.68 27.13
N TYR A 137 5.35 -7.39 27.37
CA TYR A 137 6.63 -6.82 27.76
C TYR A 137 6.43 -5.83 28.90
N ALA A 138 7.26 -5.91 29.93
CA ALA A 138 7.39 -4.89 30.94
C ALA A 138 8.45 -3.87 30.50
N MET A 139 8.09 -2.60 30.47
CA MET A 139 9.03 -1.51 30.21
C MET A 139 9.34 -0.83 31.54
N MET A 140 10.59 -0.91 31.98
CA MET A 140 11.07 -0.21 33.17
C MET A 140 12.01 0.90 32.73
N LEU A 141 11.81 2.11 33.27
CA LEU A 141 12.71 3.23 33.05
C LEU A 141 13.74 3.27 34.18
N GLY A 142 14.96 2.81 33.90
CA GLY A 142 16.08 2.87 34.83
C GLY A 142 16.99 4.08 34.59
N GLU A 143 18.04 4.21 35.41
CA GLU A 143 19.06 5.27 35.26
C GLU A 143 19.85 5.14 33.95
N GLU A 144 20.03 3.92 33.45
CA GLU A 144 20.71 3.62 32.17
C GLU A 144 19.78 3.68 30.95
N GLY A 145 18.50 4.03 31.15
CA GLY A 145 17.49 4.15 30.10
C GLY A 145 16.36 3.12 30.21
N PRO A 146 15.47 3.08 29.20
CA PRO A 146 14.34 2.16 29.20
C PRO A 146 14.78 0.73 28.87
N THR A 147 14.55 -0.20 29.80
CA THR A 147 14.76 -1.64 29.60
C THR A 147 13.43 -2.32 29.32
N LEU A 148 13.38 -3.14 28.27
CA LEU A 148 12.20 -3.90 27.87
C LEU A 148 12.41 -5.38 28.25
N ILE A 149 11.59 -5.90 29.15
CA ILE A 149 11.69 -7.27 29.68
C ILE A 149 10.50 -8.08 29.15
N PRO A 150 10.72 -9.17 28.41
CA PRO A 150 9.63 -10.03 27.96
C PRO A 150 9.00 -10.75 29.17
N LEU A 151 7.67 -10.74 29.24
CA LEU A 151 6.89 -11.43 30.27
C LEU A 151 6.40 -12.77 29.72
N ARG A 152 6.71 -13.87 30.42
CA ARG A 152 6.32 -15.21 30.00
C ARG A 152 4.84 -15.48 30.27
N LEU A 153 4.09 -15.89 29.26
CA LEU A 153 2.66 -16.18 29.38
C LEU A 153 2.40 -17.65 29.69
N GLU A 154 1.52 -17.86 30.67
CA GLU A 154 1.01 -19.19 31.03
C GLU A 154 -0.23 -19.52 30.20
N GLN A 155 -1.11 -18.54 30.01
CA GLN A 155 -2.31 -18.65 29.19
C GLN A 155 -2.49 -17.40 28.33
N PRO A 156 -2.50 -17.49 26.99
CA PRO A 156 -2.11 -18.66 26.21
C PRO A 156 -0.63 -19.00 26.45
N SER A 157 -0.29 -20.29 26.44
CA SER A 157 1.07 -20.75 26.76
C SER A 157 2.08 -20.31 25.71
N ASP A 158 3.15 -19.65 26.15
CA ASP A 158 4.27 -19.25 25.29
C ASP A 158 4.96 -20.45 24.61
N GLU A 159 4.98 -21.61 25.27
CA GLU A 159 5.58 -22.84 24.70
C GLU A 159 4.83 -23.32 23.44
N LEU A 160 3.54 -23.01 23.37
CA LEU A 160 2.66 -23.32 22.24
C LEU A 160 2.50 -22.10 21.30
N GLY A 161 3.37 -21.09 21.44
CA GLY A 161 3.37 -19.89 20.60
C GLY A 161 2.34 -18.82 20.98
N ALA A 162 1.76 -18.88 22.18
CA ALA A 162 0.82 -17.89 22.72
C ALA A 162 -0.38 -17.59 21.79
N GLN A 163 -0.91 -18.64 21.14
CA GLN A 163 -2.04 -18.52 20.22
C GLN A 163 -3.34 -18.22 20.97
N LEU A 164 -4.11 -17.26 20.46
CA LEU A 164 -5.41 -16.87 20.98
C LEU A 164 -6.54 -17.39 20.09
N LEU A 165 -7.74 -17.46 20.66
CA LEU A 165 -8.97 -17.64 19.90
C LEU A 165 -9.89 -16.45 20.19
N LEU A 166 -9.79 -15.40 19.37
CA LEU A 166 -10.49 -14.14 19.56
C LEU A 166 -11.96 -14.15 19.07
N THR A 167 -12.57 -15.33 18.91
CA THR A 167 -14.03 -15.43 18.69
C THR A 167 -14.82 -15.03 19.93
N LEU A 168 -14.19 -15.14 21.10
CA LEU A 168 -14.69 -14.72 22.40
C LEU A 168 -13.60 -13.90 23.11
N PRO A 169 -13.98 -13.05 24.08
CA PRO A 169 -13.01 -12.40 24.95
C PRO A 169 -12.11 -13.43 25.62
N SER A 170 -10.81 -13.35 25.37
CA SER A 170 -9.80 -14.25 25.92
C SER A 170 -9.09 -13.60 27.09
N ILE A 171 -8.79 -14.39 28.13
CA ILE A 171 -8.02 -13.94 29.29
C ILE A 171 -6.55 -14.28 29.04
N VAL A 172 -5.68 -13.31 29.28
CA VAL A 172 -4.23 -13.46 29.21
C VAL A 172 -3.68 -13.47 30.63
N VAL A 173 -2.81 -14.42 30.92
CA VAL A 173 -2.27 -14.71 32.25
C VAL A 173 -0.75 -14.76 32.17
N HIS A 174 -0.11 -13.87 32.90
CA HIS A 174 1.33 -13.89 33.17
C HIS A 174 1.54 -14.27 34.64
N ARG A 175 2.30 -15.33 34.87
CA ARG A 175 2.70 -15.75 36.21
C ARG A 175 3.92 -14.97 36.67
N ILE A 176 3.85 -14.41 37.87
CA ILE A 176 4.95 -13.64 38.47
C ILE A 176 5.80 -14.62 39.26
N ASP A 177 6.93 -15.01 38.68
CA ASP A 177 7.97 -15.85 39.28
C ASP A 177 9.06 -14.99 39.94
#